data_AF-A0A7V9PZK8-F1
#
_entry.id   AF-A0A7V9PZK8-F1
#
_cell.length_a   1.000
_cell.length_b   1.000
_cell.length_c   1.000
_cell.angle_alpha   90.00
_cell.angle_beta   90.00
_cell.angle_gamma   90.00
#
_symmetry.space_group_name_H-M   'P 1'
#
loop_
_entity.id
_entity.type
_entity.pdbx_description
1 polymer ?
#
loop_
_entity_poly.entity_id
_entity_poly.type
_entity_poly.pdbx_seq_one_letter_code
_entity_poly.pdbx_strand_id
1 'polypeptide(L)'
;MTDVWSQRAQLYVESDAHRSGQDLEQLVAWAAGARTVLDVATGGGHVARRLREGGIQVVTCDAAPGMAPDVVCPAEELPFADSSFDAVTCRTAAHHFSDVRVAIAEMARVAREQVLLVDTAHMGEAGERAESLRDPSHVRN
;
A
#
# COMPACT_ATOMS: atom_id res chain seq x y z
N MET A 1 19.68 8.34 7.80
CA MET A 1 18.60 7.74 8.61
C MET A 1 18.35 6.37 7.99
N THR A 2 18.67 5.30 8.71
CA THR A 2 18.52 3.93 8.21
C THR A 2 17.03 3.63 8.04
N ASP A 3 16.60 3.44 6.80
CA ASP A 3 15.21 3.13 6.49
C ASP A 3 14.86 1.73 7.01
N VAL A 4 14.03 1.69 8.05
CA VAL A 4 13.60 0.48 8.79
C VAL A 4 12.90 -0.51 7.85
N TRP A 5 12.23 0.01 6.83
CA TRP A 5 11.49 -0.74 5.83
C TRP A 5 12.41 -1.39 4.81
N SER A 6 13.39 -0.66 4.28
CA SER A 6 14.42 -1.22 3.39
C SER A 6 15.18 -2.38 4.02
N GLN A 7 15.42 -2.34 5.34
CA GLN A 7 16.08 -3.43 6.07
C GLN A 7 15.18 -4.66 6.26
N ARG A 8 13.87 -4.50 6.15
CA ARG A 8 12.85 -5.54 6.38
C ARG A 8 12.12 -5.99 5.13
N ALA A 9 12.47 -5.46 3.95
CA ALA A 9 11.80 -5.75 2.69
C ALA A 9 11.62 -7.24 2.41
N GLN A 10 12.62 -8.07 2.72
CA GLN A 10 12.55 -9.52 2.56
C GLN A 10 11.43 -10.16 3.40
N LEU A 11 11.19 -9.68 4.62
CA LEU A 11 10.12 -10.21 5.49
C LEU A 11 8.73 -9.93 4.89
N TYR A 12 8.55 -8.80 4.22
CA TYR A 12 7.29 -8.45 3.55
C TYR A 12 7.10 -9.21 2.24
N VAL A 13 8.17 -9.41 1.46
CA VAL A 13 8.14 -10.23 0.23
C VAL A 13 7.81 -11.70 0.54
N GLU A 14 8.38 -12.26 1.62
CA GLU A 14 8.22 -13.68 1.97
C GLU A 14 6.99 -13.99 2.83
N SER A 15 6.31 -12.97 3.37
CA SER A 15 5.16 -13.16 4.28
C SER A 15 3.95 -13.81 3.61
N ASP A 16 3.56 -15.00 4.09
CA ASP A 16 2.37 -15.71 3.63
C ASP A 16 1.06 -14.94 3.87
N ALA A 17 0.98 -14.17 4.96
CA ALA A 17 -0.16 -13.31 5.29
C ALA A 17 -0.32 -12.13 4.32
N HIS A 18 0.77 -11.67 3.70
CA HIS A 18 0.71 -10.60 2.70
C HIS A 18 0.53 -11.14 1.28
N ARG A 19 1.03 -12.36 1.00
CA ARG A 19 0.94 -13.04 -0.30
C ARG A 19 -0.46 -13.51 -0.68
N SER A 20 -1.34 -13.73 0.30
CA SER A 20 -2.68 -14.31 0.10
C SER A 20 -3.66 -13.80 1.16
N GLY A 21 -4.95 -13.82 0.84
CA GLY A 21 -5.99 -13.34 1.75
C GLY A 21 -7.26 -12.89 1.02
N GLN A 22 -8.40 -12.99 1.71
CA GLN A 22 -9.69 -12.55 1.18
C GLN A 22 -9.70 -11.06 0.85
N ASP A 23 -8.93 -10.27 1.60
CA ASP A 23 -8.78 -8.83 1.41
C ASP A 23 -8.02 -8.50 0.11
N LEU A 24 -6.94 -9.24 -0.20
CA LEU A 24 -6.23 -9.10 -1.47
C LEU A 24 -7.11 -9.52 -2.66
N GLU A 25 -7.85 -10.62 -2.52
CA GLU A 25 -8.81 -11.06 -3.56
C GLU A 25 -9.90 -10.01 -3.79
N GLN A 26 -10.44 -9.44 -2.71
CA GLN A 26 -11.49 -8.43 -2.79
C GLN A 26 -10.98 -7.13 -3.41
N LEU A 27 -9.78 -6.68 -3.06
CA LEU A 27 -9.16 -5.49 -3.63
C LEU A 27 -8.93 -5.66 -5.14
N VAL A 28 -8.43 -6.82 -5.57
CA VAL A 28 -8.25 -7.14 -6.99
C VAL A 28 -9.60 -7.15 -7.73
N ALA A 29 -10.65 -7.69 -7.10
CA ALA A 29 -11.99 -7.68 -7.67
C ALA A 29 -12.57 -6.27 -7.81
N TRP A 30 -12.33 -5.37 -6.85
CA TRP A 30 -12.77 -3.96 -6.93
C TRP A 30 -11.97 -3.14 -7.95
N ALA A 31 -10.70 -3.49 -8.18
CA ALA A 31 -9.89 -2.88 -9.23
C ALA A 31 -10.24 -3.40 -10.63
N ALA A 32 -11.12 -4.40 -10.76
CA ALA A 32 -11.51 -4.96 -12.04
C ALA A 32 -12.12 -3.88 -12.96
N GLY A 33 -11.60 -3.78 -14.19
CA GLY A 33 -12.01 -2.78 -15.17
C GLY A 33 -11.10 -1.56 -15.26
N ALA A 34 -10.24 -1.32 -14.26
CA ALA A 34 -9.18 -0.31 -14.37
C ALA A 34 -8.15 -0.73 -15.42
N ARG A 35 -7.64 0.22 -16.21
CA ARG A 35 -6.53 -0.04 -17.15
C ARG A 35 -5.20 0.35 -16.53
N THR A 36 -5.16 1.43 -15.76
CA THR A 36 -3.98 1.91 -15.03
C THR A 36 -4.24 2.01 -13.54
N VAL A 37 -3.30 1.50 -12.73
CA VAL A 37 -3.36 1.58 -11.26
C VAL A 37 -2.03 2.09 -10.70
N LEU A 38 -2.11 2.96 -9.70
CA LEU A 38 -0.99 3.26 -8.82
C LEU A 38 -1.14 2.46 -7.52
N ASP A 39 -0.13 1.65 -7.19
CA ASP A 39 -0.06 0.92 -5.93
C ASP A 39 0.87 1.65 -4.96
N VAL A 40 0.28 2.30 -3.95
CA VAL A 40 0.97 3.16 -2.98
C VAL A 40 1.37 2.37 -1.74
N ALA A 41 2.63 2.58 -1.31
CA ALA A 41 3.28 1.78 -0.27
C ALA A 41 3.24 0.28 -0.65
N THR A 42 3.76 0.00 -1.85
CA THR A 42 3.65 -1.32 -2.49
C THR A 42 4.29 -2.45 -1.68
N GLY A 43 5.24 -2.13 -0.79
CA GLY A 43 5.96 -3.11 0.02
C GLY A 43 6.57 -4.21 -0.85
N GLY A 44 6.26 -5.47 -0.56
CA GLY A 44 6.71 -6.62 -1.34
C GLY A 44 6.07 -6.77 -2.74
N GLY A 45 5.19 -5.84 -3.16
CA GLY A 45 4.58 -5.83 -4.49
C GLY A 45 3.45 -6.83 -4.69
N HIS A 46 2.83 -7.33 -3.62
CA HIS A 46 1.80 -8.38 -3.69
C HIS A 46 0.53 -7.94 -4.43
N VAL A 47 0.06 -6.71 -4.15
CA VAL A 47 -1.08 -6.11 -4.87
C VAL A 47 -0.73 -5.90 -6.33
N ALA A 48 0.38 -5.21 -6.60
CA ALA A 48 0.85 -4.94 -7.95
C ALA A 48 0.99 -6.21 -8.80
N ARG A 49 1.55 -7.30 -8.25
CA ARG A 49 1.67 -8.59 -8.95
C ARG A 49 0.30 -9.13 -9.38
N ARG A 50 -0.67 -9.19 -8.45
CA ARG A 50 -2.00 -9.75 -8.73
C ARG A 50 -2.79 -8.94 -9.76
N LEU A 51 -2.68 -7.61 -9.70
CA LEU A 51 -3.30 -6.73 -10.69
C LEU A 51 -2.65 -6.88 -12.07
N ARG A 52 -1.31 -6.99 -12.14
CA ARG A 52 -0.57 -7.27 -13.39
C ARG A 52 -0.95 -8.61 -14.00
N GLU A 53 -1.16 -9.66 -13.19
CA GLU A 53 -1.68 -10.96 -13.63
C GLU A 53 -3.08 -10.85 -14.26
N GLY A 54 -3.89 -9.88 -13.81
CA GLY A 54 -5.19 -9.52 -14.37
C GLY A 54 -5.12 -8.66 -15.65
N GLY A 55 -3.92 -8.33 -16.13
CA GLY A 55 -3.71 -7.51 -17.34
C GLY A 55 -3.74 -6.00 -17.11
N ILE A 56 -3.73 -5.54 -15.85
CA ILE A 56 -3.74 -4.12 -15.50
C ILE A 56 -2.30 -3.56 -15.58
N GLN A 57 -2.15 -2.35 -16.11
CA GLN A 57 -0.88 -1.62 -16.04
C GLN A 57 -0.72 -1.01 -14.65
N VAL A 58 0.30 -1.43 -13.91
CA VAL A 58 0.52 -0.98 -12.53
C VAL A 58 1.85 -0.24 -12.43
N VAL A 59 1.80 0.97 -11.88
CA VAL A 59 2.95 1.71 -11.35
C VAL A 59 2.97 1.52 -9.84
N THR A 60 4.13 1.24 -9.25
CA THR A 60 4.28 1.13 -7.80
C THR A 60 5.03 2.32 -7.22
N CYS A 61 4.65 2.76 -6.02
CA CYS A 61 5.46 3.69 -5.25
C CYS A 61 5.63 3.25 -3.79
N ASP A 62 6.76 3.61 -3.21
CA ASP A 62 7.06 3.35 -1.80
C ASP A 62 8.09 4.38 -1.29
N ALA A 63 7.99 4.75 -0.01
CA ALA A 63 8.97 5.62 0.62
C ALA A 63 10.31 4.88 0.86
N ALA A 64 10.26 3.54 0.91
CA ALA A 64 11.38 2.66 1.19
C ALA A 64 12.04 2.17 -0.10
N PRO A 65 13.27 2.64 -0.45
CA PRO A 65 13.94 2.21 -1.67
C PRO A 65 14.19 0.70 -1.76
N GLY A 66 14.37 0.03 -0.61
CA GLY A 66 14.60 -1.41 -0.54
C GLY A 66 13.40 -2.26 -0.94
N MET A 67 12.19 -1.68 -1.04
CA MET A 67 11.01 -2.33 -1.63
C MET A 67 11.07 -2.40 -3.16
N ALA A 68 12.06 -1.74 -3.77
CA ALA A 68 12.24 -1.63 -5.21
C ALA A 68 10.97 -1.19 -5.98
N PRO A 69 10.30 -0.10 -5.57
CA PRO A 69 9.16 0.43 -6.32
C PRO A 69 9.59 1.03 -7.67
N ASP A 70 8.64 1.25 -8.56
CA ASP A 70 8.88 2.01 -9.81
C ASP A 70 9.25 3.47 -9.50
N VAL A 71 8.66 4.05 -8.43
CA VAL A 71 8.92 5.42 -7.96
C VAL A 71 9.15 5.43 -6.44
N VAL A 72 10.27 6.01 -6.00
CA VAL A 72 10.53 6.22 -4.56
C VAL A 72 9.94 7.56 -4.13
N CYS A 73 8.84 7.54 -3.38
CA CYS A 73 8.20 8.73 -2.82
C CYS A 73 7.29 8.38 -1.62
N PRO A 74 7.06 9.31 -0.68
CA PRO A 74 6.06 9.14 0.36
C PRO A 74 4.64 9.21 -0.21
N ALA A 75 3.66 8.64 0.50
CA ALA A 75 2.26 8.68 0.10
C ALA A 75 1.66 10.10 0.19
N GLU A 76 2.26 10.95 1.03
CA GLU A 76 1.88 12.34 1.27
C GLU A 76 2.37 13.32 0.19
N GLU A 77 3.20 12.86 -0.75
CA GLU A 77 3.72 13.69 -1.85
C GLU A 77 3.90 12.84 -3.12
N LEU A 78 2.81 12.63 -3.85
CA LEU A 78 2.78 11.77 -5.03
C LEU A 78 3.22 12.57 -6.27
N PRO A 79 4.34 12.22 -6.94
CA PRO A 79 4.91 12.97 -8.06
C PRO A 79 4.18 12.70 -9.39
N PHE A 80 2.85 12.61 -9.35
CA PHE A 80 1.99 12.34 -10.49
C PHE A 80 0.99 13.48 -10.69
N ALA A 81 0.57 13.67 -11.94
CA ALA A 81 -0.48 14.63 -12.28
C ALA A 81 -1.85 14.16 -11.76
N ASP A 82 -2.76 15.12 -11.62
CA ASP A 82 -4.14 14.86 -11.22
C ASP A 82 -4.82 13.87 -12.19
N SER A 83 -5.64 12.97 -11.64
CA SER A 83 -6.43 11.98 -12.39
C SER A 83 -5.66 11.17 -13.46
N SER A 84 -4.41 10.84 -13.15
CA SER A 84 -3.48 10.12 -14.03
C SER A 84 -3.66 8.60 -14.00
N PHE A 85 -4.29 8.05 -12.95
CA PHE A 85 -4.58 6.62 -12.81
C PHE A 85 -6.08 6.37 -12.76
N ASP A 86 -6.55 5.29 -13.39
CA ASP A 86 -7.97 4.91 -13.32
C ASP A 86 -8.35 4.59 -11.86
N ALA A 87 -7.48 3.87 -11.14
CA ALA A 87 -7.61 3.63 -9.69
C ALA A 87 -6.28 3.75 -8.93
N VAL A 88 -6.36 3.96 -7.62
CA VAL A 88 -5.22 3.95 -6.69
C VAL A 88 -5.46 2.91 -5.61
N THR A 89 -4.45 2.10 -5.29
CA THR A 89 -4.53 1.05 -4.25
C THR A 89 -3.55 1.33 -3.11
N CYS A 90 -3.96 0.98 -1.89
CA CYS A 90 -3.07 0.93 -0.73
C CYS A 90 -3.57 -0.17 0.21
N ARG A 91 -2.69 -1.10 0.61
CA ARG A 91 -3.06 -2.25 1.45
C ARG A 91 -2.10 -2.42 2.62
N THR A 92 -2.65 -2.49 3.83
CA THR A 92 -1.93 -2.75 5.09
C THR A 92 -0.75 -1.80 5.30
N ALA A 93 -0.97 -0.51 5.03
CA ALA A 93 0.10 0.49 5.09
C ALA A 93 -0.33 1.87 5.62
N ALA A 94 -1.62 2.22 5.57
CA ALA A 94 -2.05 3.59 5.83
C ALA A 94 -1.88 4.02 7.30
N HIS A 95 -1.93 3.08 8.24
CA HIS A 95 -1.63 3.30 9.66
C HIS A 95 -0.15 3.61 9.94
N HIS A 96 0.75 3.41 8.97
CA HIS A 96 2.15 3.83 9.08
C HIS A 96 2.41 5.25 8.52
N PHE A 97 1.44 5.85 7.83
CA PHE A 97 1.62 7.18 7.26
C PHE A 97 1.77 8.25 8.34
N SER A 98 2.59 9.25 8.04
CA SER A 98 2.85 10.35 8.98
C SER A 98 1.63 11.27 9.11
N ASP A 99 0.91 11.49 8.00
CA ASP A 99 -0.42 12.10 7.99
C ASP A 99 -1.31 11.38 6.98
N VAL A 100 -2.13 10.46 7.49
CA VAL A 100 -3.08 9.67 6.68
C VAL A 100 -4.06 10.56 5.90
N ARG A 101 -4.39 11.76 6.37
CA ARG A 101 -5.32 12.66 5.66
C ARG A 101 -4.66 13.25 4.43
N VAL A 102 -3.39 13.64 4.52
CA VAL A 102 -2.61 14.14 3.39
C VAL A 102 -2.39 13.02 2.37
N ALA A 103 -2.02 11.83 2.82
CA ALA A 103 -1.85 10.67 1.95
C ALA A 103 -3.14 10.32 1.18
N ILE A 104 -4.29 10.26 1.87
CA ILE A 104 -5.58 9.99 1.21
C ILE A 104 -5.95 11.11 0.23
N ALA A 105 -5.66 12.37 0.56
CA ALA A 105 -5.90 13.50 -0.33
C ALA A 105 -5.06 13.40 -1.62
N GLU A 106 -3.77 13.04 -1.51
CA GLU A 106 -2.89 12.81 -2.66
C GLU A 106 -3.36 11.61 -3.50
N MET A 107 -3.72 10.50 -2.86
CA MET A 107 -4.29 9.34 -3.56
C MET A 107 -5.55 9.72 -4.33
N ALA A 108 -6.45 10.49 -3.71
CA ALA A 108 -7.67 10.98 -4.36
C ALA A 108 -7.36 11.95 -5.51
N ARG A 109 -6.34 12.80 -5.38
CA ARG A 109 -5.92 13.75 -6.41
C ARG A 109 -5.45 13.02 -7.68
N VAL A 110 -4.63 12.00 -7.54
CA VAL A 110 -4.06 11.27 -8.70
C VAL A 110 -5.00 10.20 -9.26
N ALA A 111 -6.00 9.76 -8.49
CA ALA A 111 -7.07 8.87 -8.95
C ALA A 111 -8.08 9.58 -9.86
N ARG A 112 -8.59 8.85 -10.86
CA ARG A 112 -9.70 9.31 -11.71
C ARG A 112 -11.06 8.86 -11.18
N GLU A 113 -11.17 7.58 -10.80
CA GLU A 113 -12.46 6.98 -10.48
C GLU A 113 -12.55 6.56 -9.02
N GLN A 114 -11.51 5.90 -8.49
CA GLN A 114 -11.58 5.31 -7.16
C GLN A 114 -10.23 5.21 -6.46
N VAL A 115 -10.30 5.28 -5.14
CA VAL A 115 -9.22 4.91 -4.21
C VAL A 115 -9.68 3.67 -3.46
N LEU A 116 -8.87 2.61 -3.51
CA LEU A 116 -9.11 1.33 -2.86
C LEU A 116 -8.12 1.18 -1.70
N LEU A 117 -8.62 1.35 -0.48
CA LEU A 117 -7.81 1.31 0.74
C LEU A 117 -8.25 0.14 1.62
N VAL A 118 -7.31 -0.71 1.97
CA VAL A 118 -7.49 -1.83 2.89
C VAL A 118 -6.49 -1.66 4.03
N ASP A 119 -6.97 -1.59 5.26
CA ASP A 119 -6.08 -1.49 6.41
C ASP A 119 -6.64 -2.17 7.66
N THR A 120 -5.81 -2.27 8.69
CA THR A 120 -6.19 -2.74 10.01
C THR A 120 -6.94 -1.65 10.78
N ALA A 121 -8.01 -2.04 11.45
CA ALA A 121 -8.74 -1.17 12.36
C ALA A 121 -8.21 -1.31 13.79
N HIS A 122 -8.31 -0.24 14.57
CA HIS A 122 -8.02 -0.30 16.01
C HIS A 122 -8.99 -1.25 16.73
N MET A 123 -8.47 -2.32 17.32
CA MET A 123 -9.25 -3.36 18.04
C MET A 123 -9.17 -3.22 19.57
N GLY A 124 -8.71 -2.08 20.07
CA GLY A 124 -8.47 -1.82 21.49
C GLY A 124 -7.01 -2.03 21.91
N GLU A 125 -6.66 -1.56 23.11
CA GLU A 125 -5.28 -1.53 23.63
C GLU A 125 -4.61 -2.93 23.72
N ALA A 126 -5.39 -3.99 23.91
CA ALA A 126 -4.86 -5.35 23.88
C ALA A 126 -4.44 -5.78 22.46
N GLY A 127 -5.22 -5.38 21.45
CA GLY A 127 -4.90 -5.59 20.04
C GLY A 127 -3.67 -4.79 19.64
N GLU A 128 -3.60 -3.51 20.00
CA GLU A 128 -2.42 -2.67 19.72
C GLU A 128 -1.13 -3.26 20.28
N ARG A 129 -1.16 -3.76 21.54
CA ARG A 129 0.02 -4.42 22.11
C ARG A 129 0.39 -5.70 21.37
N ALA A 130 -0.59 -6.49 20.95
CA ALA A 130 -0.33 -7.69 20.18
C ALA A 130 0.31 -7.36 18.82
N GLU A 131 -0.19 -6.32 18.14
CA GLU A 131 0.34 -5.85 16.86
C GLU A 131 1.75 -5.27 17.00
N SER A 132 2.03 -4.42 18.01
CA SER A 132 3.40 -3.95 18.27
C SER A 132 4.40 -5.06 18.59
N LEU A 133 3.94 -6.17 19.20
CA LEU A 133 4.78 -7.34 19.45
C LEU A 133 4.99 -8.19 18.18
N ARG A 134 3.96 -8.30 17.33
CA ARG A 134 3.98 -9.07 16.09
C ARG A 134 4.77 -8.36 14.99
N ASP A 135 4.58 -7.05 14.86
CA ASP A 135 5.25 -6.19 13.90
C ASP A 135 5.90 -4.98 14.59
N PRO A 136 7.24 -4.97 14.73
CA PRO A 136 7.97 -3.85 15.31
C PRO A 136 7.87 -2.53 14.53
N SER A 137 7.35 -2.54 13.29
CA SER A 137 7.05 -1.31 12.55
C SER A 137 5.65 -0.74 12.80
N HIS A 138 4.81 -1.44 13.56
CA HIS A 138 3.49 -0.96 13.96
C HIS A 138 3.59 0.34 14.75
N VAL A 139 3.01 1.42 14.22
CA VAL A 139 3.01 2.74 14.88
C VAL A 139 1.80 2.81 15.82
N ARG A 140 0.59 2.78 15.25
CA ARG A 140 -0.69 2.63 15.93
C ARG A 140 -1.81 2.57 14.89
N ASN A 141 -2.88 1.81 15.13
CA ASN A 141 -4.13 1.98 14.36
C ASN A 141 -4.99 3.13 14.87
#